data_AF-A0A1L7ABJ9-F1
#
_entry.id   AF-A0A1L7ABJ9-F1
#
_cell.length_a   1.000
_cell.length_b   1.000
_cell.length_c   1.000
_cell.angle_alpha   90.00
_cell.angle_beta   90.00
_cell.angle_gamma   90.00
#
_symmetry.space_group_name_H-M   'P 1'
#
loop_
_entity.id
_entity.type
_entity.pdbx_description
1 polymer ?
#
loop_
_entity_poly.entity_id
_entity_poly.type
_entity_poly.pdbx_seq_one_letter_code
_entity_poly.pdbx_strand_id
1 'polypeptide(L)'
;MEAIFHHAATPGAPWASLPSHYGRPDTVARFFRRLTHAGLWHRLLRALADAPPSHPLRLLQHAICRAARLAARLGGMPLLILIRRLGLRAALPAPPWLLPDPLLSETVARLLRTLPLTRENLRSLMAVARTAGGRRRIPRSVRLSWP
;
A
#
# COMPACT_ATOMS: atom_id res chain seq x y z
N MET A 1 -17.38 -10.86 0.08
CA MET A 1 -16.08 -10.22 -0.21
C MET A 1 -16.28 -8.97 -1.05
N GLU A 2 -17.19 -9.02 -2.05
CA GLU A 2 -17.70 -7.89 -2.85
C GLU A 2 -17.88 -6.56 -2.11
N ALA A 3 -18.54 -6.54 -0.95
CA ALA A 3 -18.75 -5.32 -0.17
C ALA A 3 -17.46 -4.56 0.17
N ILE A 4 -16.37 -5.29 0.44
CA ILE A 4 -15.05 -4.71 0.75
C ILE A 4 -14.45 -4.09 -0.51
N PHE A 5 -14.54 -4.77 -1.65
CA PHE A 5 -14.00 -4.27 -2.92
C PHE A 5 -14.78 -3.06 -3.43
N HIS A 6 -16.11 -3.08 -3.30
CA HIS A 6 -16.94 -1.91 -3.56
C HIS A 6 -16.49 -0.72 -2.71
N HIS A 7 -16.32 -0.92 -1.40
CA HIS A 7 -15.84 0.15 -0.53
C HIS A 7 -14.42 0.64 -0.89
N ALA A 8 -13.51 -0.27 -1.27
CA ALA A 8 -12.15 0.08 -1.67
C ALA A 8 -12.08 0.89 -2.99
N ALA A 9 -13.07 0.69 -3.87
CA ALA A 9 -13.23 1.46 -5.10
C ALA A 9 -13.68 2.91 -4.84
N THR A 10 -14.24 3.22 -3.66
CA THR A 10 -14.77 4.54 -3.30
C THR A 10 -13.91 5.24 -2.23
N PRO A 11 -12.71 5.76 -2.58
CA PRO A 11 -11.77 6.31 -1.61
C PRO A 11 -12.36 7.48 -0.82
N GLY A 12 -12.25 7.40 0.50
CA GLY A 12 -12.66 8.47 1.40
C GLY A 12 -14.13 8.45 1.81
N ALA A 13 -14.93 7.53 1.25
CA ALA A 13 -16.26 7.24 1.74
C ALA A 13 -16.19 6.52 3.11
N PRO A 14 -17.11 6.80 4.06
CA PRO A 14 -17.21 6.04 5.30
C PRO A 14 -17.86 4.67 5.05
N TRP A 15 -17.62 3.68 5.91
CA TRP A 15 -18.30 2.37 5.80
C TRP A 15 -19.83 2.52 5.81
N ALA A 16 -20.36 3.51 6.52
CA ALA A 16 -21.79 3.79 6.59
C ALA A 16 -22.44 4.12 5.24
N SER A 17 -21.67 4.54 4.23
CA SER A 17 -22.20 4.81 2.88
C SER A 17 -22.31 3.55 2.02
N LEU A 18 -22.05 2.36 2.57
CA LEU A 18 -22.16 1.11 1.84
C LEU A 18 -23.64 0.84 1.50
N PRO A 19 -23.95 0.46 0.25
CA PRO A 19 -25.31 0.10 -0.14
C PRO A 19 -25.93 -0.99 0.74
N SER A 20 -27.23 -0.88 1.02
CA SER A 20 -27.96 -1.76 1.94
C SER A 20 -27.99 -3.22 1.50
N HIS A 21 -27.88 -3.50 0.19
CA HIS A 21 -27.85 -4.87 -0.34
C HIS A 21 -26.58 -5.65 0.05
N TYR A 22 -25.52 -4.97 0.48
CA TYR A 22 -24.33 -5.62 1.04
C TYR A 22 -24.45 -5.98 2.53
N GLY A 23 -25.59 -5.67 3.14
CA GLY A 23 -25.87 -5.91 4.55
C GLY A 23 -25.37 -4.78 5.47
N ARG A 24 -25.29 -5.07 6.76
CA ARG A 24 -24.97 -4.08 7.79
C ARG A 24 -23.51 -3.61 7.66
N PRO A 25 -23.24 -2.30 7.47
CA PRO A 25 -21.88 -1.76 7.35
C PRO A 25 -20.91 -2.15 8.47
N ASP A 26 -21.38 -2.16 9.71
CA ASP A 26 -20.56 -2.50 10.87
C ASP A 26 -20.04 -3.94 10.83
N THR A 27 -20.89 -4.86 10.35
CA THR A 27 -20.54 -6.27 10.18
C THR A 27 -19.46 -6.41 9.12
N VAL A 28 -19.58 -5.71 7.99
CA VAL A 28 -18.58 -5.70 6.93
C VAL A 28 -17.26 -5.11 7.42
N ALA A 29 -17.29 -3.99 8.13
CA ALA A 29 -16.09 -3.36 8.70
C ALA A 29 -15.41 -4.23 9.76
N ARG A 30 -16.18 -4.94 10.59
CA ARG A 30 -15.63 -5.90 11.58
C ARG A 30 -15.01 -7.12 10.88
N PHE A 31 -15.68 -7.64 9.85
CA PHE A 31 -15.16 -8.73 9.03
C PHE A 31 -13.85 -8.34 8.33
N PHE A 32 -13.80 -7.15 7.72
CA PHE A 32 -12.59 -6.60 7.11
C PHE A 32 -11.41 -6.51 8.10
N ARG A 33 -11.66 -6.00 9.30
CA ARG A 33 -10.64 -5.95 10.37
C ARG A 33 -10.15 -7.34 10.72
N ARG A 34 -11.05 -8.30 10.92
CA ARG A 34 -10.71 -9.70 11.20
C ARG A 34 -9.82 -10.31 10.11
N LEU A 35 -10.19 -10.13 8.83
CA LEU A 35 -9.38 -10.60 7.70
C LEU A 35 -8.00 -9.94 7.65
N THR A 36 -7.93 -8.65 7.99
CA THR A 36 -6.66 -7.90 8.03
C THR A 36 -5.73 -8.43 9.10
N HIS A 37 -6.25 -8.66 10.31
CA HIS A 37 -5.48 -9.28 11.40
C HIS A 37 -5.09 -10.73 11.11
N ALA A 38 -5.95 -11.48 10.40
CA ALA A 38 -5.62 -12.83 9.93
C ALA A 38 -4.53 -12.85 8.82
N GLY A 39 -4.06 -11.69 8.37
CA GLY A 39 -2.98 -11.59 7.39
C GLY A 39 -3.39 -11.87 5.95
N LEU A 40 -4.70 -11.84 5.63
CA LEU A 40 -5.21 -12.13 4.28
C LEU A 40 -4.50 -11.30 3.20
N TRP A 41 -4.33 -9.99 3.43
CA TRP A 41 -3.72 -9.08 2.47
C TRP A 41 -2.26 -9.43 2.17
N HIS A 42 -1.52 -9.92 3.16
CA HIS A 42 -0.13 -10.36 2.95
C HIS A 42 -0.08 -11.55 1.98
N ARG A 43 -0.99 -12.50 2.15
CA ARG A 43 -1.10 -13.68 1.29
C ARG A 43 -1.54 -13.31 -0.12
N LEU A 44 -2.56 -12.46 -0.26
CA LEU A 44 -3.05 -12.01 -1.56
C LEU A 44 -2.00 -11.21 -2.34
N LEU A 45 -1.27 -10.29 -1.68
CA LEU A 45 -0.22 -9.53 -2.34
C LEU A 45 0.95 -10.41 -2.80
N ARG A 46 1.32 -11.41 -2.00
CA ARG A 46 2.35 -12.38 -2.38
C ARG A 46 1.90 -13.22 -3.58
N ALA A 47 0.70 -13.80 -3.50
CA ALA A 47 0.12 -14.54 -4.62
C ALA A 47 0.02 -13.69 -5.89
N LEU A 48 -0.31 -12.40 -5.77
CA LEU A 48 -0.35 -11.48 -6.90
C LEU A 48 1.05 -11.20 -7.50
N ALA A 49 2.08 -11.10 -6.65
CA ALA A 49 3.45 -10.91 -7.12
C ALA A 49 3.99 -12.16 -7.83
N ASP A 50 3.66 -13.34 -7.33
CA ASP A 50 4.08 -14.64 -7.88
C ASP A 50 3.27 -15.03 -9.14
N ALA A 51 2.06 -14.49 -9.30
CA ALA A 51 1.18 -14.84 -10.41
C ALA A 51 1.71 -14.35 -11.78
N PRO A 52 1.71 -15.19 -12.83
CA PRO A 52 2.11 -14.76 -14.17
C PRO A 52 1.13 -13.72 -14.75
N PRO A 53 1.52 -12.96 -15.79
CA PRO A 53 0.67 -11.93 -16.41
C PRO A 53 -0.68 -12.44 -16.92
N SER A 54 -0.77 -13.69 -17.35
CA SER A 54 -1.98 -14.35 -17.84
C SER A 54 -2.92 -14.86 -16.74
N HIS A 55 -2.50 -14.81 -15.48
CA HIS A 55 -3.27 -15.37 -14.37
C HIS A 55 -4.53 -14.52 -14.10
N PRO A 56 -5.71 -15.13 -13.84
CA PRO A 56 -6.95 -14.39 -13.60
C PRO A 56 -6.88 -13.41 -12.41
N LEU A 57 -6.00 -13.69 -11.43
CA LEU A 57 -5.73 -12.76 -10.32
C LEU A 57 -5.23 -11.38 -10.78
N ARG A 58 -4.61 -11.27 -11.96
CA ARG A 58 -4.17 -9.98 -12.52
C ARG A 58 -5.35 -9.06 -12.84
N LEU A 59 -6.51 -9.61 -13.19
CA LEU A 59 -7.74 -8.83 -13.38
C LEU A 59 -8.20 -8.18 -12.07
N LEU A 60 -7.95 -8.83 -10.94
CA LEU A 60 -8.30 -8.34 -9.60
C LEU A 60 -7.19 -7.50 -8.96
N GLN A 61 -6.05 -7.32 -9.64
CA GLN A 61 -4.89 -6.60 -9.10
C GLN A 61 -5.29 -5.23 -8.54
N HIS A 62 -6.07 -4.47 -9.30
CA HIS A 62 -6.49 -3.14 -8.88
C HIS A 62 -7.32 -3.19 -7.59
N ALA A 63 -8.36 -4.02 -7.55
CA ALA A 63 -9.23 -4.18 -6.38
C ALA A 63 -8.45 -4.65 -5.13
N ILE A 64 -7.54 -5.62 -5.29
CA ILE A 64 -6.69 -6.13 -4.21
C ILE A 64 -5.76 -5.02 -3.70
N CYS A 65 -5.08 -4.30 -4.60
CA CYS A 65 -4.21 -3.19 -4.22
C CYS A 65 -4.97 -2.11 -3.45
N ARG A 66 -6.17 -1.74 -3.94
CA ARG A 66 -7.03 -0.74 -3.30
C ARG A 66 -7.49 -1.18 -1.90
N ALA A 67 -7.91 -2.43 -1.75
CA ALA A 67 -8.28 -2.97 -0.46
C ALA A 67 -7.08 -3.05 0.51
N ALA A 68 -5.88 -3.36 -0.01
CA ALA A 68 -4.64 -3.35 0.76
C ALA A 68 -4.29 -1.94 1.29
N ARG A 69 -4.61 -0.86 0.56
CA ARG A 69 -4.43 0.53 1.07
C ARG A 69 -5.26 0.80 2.32
N LEU A 70 -6.50 0.33 2.34
CA LEU A 70 -7.37 0.43 3.53
C LEU A 70 -6.78 -0.38 4.69
N ALA A 71 -6.26 -1.56 4.37
CA ALA A 71 -5.64 -2.45 5.35
C ALA A 71 -4.31 -1.92 5.89
N ALA A 72 -3.58 -1.09 5.15
CA ALA A 72 -2.27 -0.55 5.56
C ALA A 72 -2.31 0.18 6.90
N ARG A 73 -3.44 0.83 7.24
CA ARG A 73 -3.61 1.49 8.56
C ARG A 73 -3.77 0.49 9.71
N LEU A 74 -4.27 -0.70 9.43
CA LEU A 74 -4.52 -1.77 10.42
C LEU A 74 -3.35 -2.77 10.48
N GLY A 75 -2.75 -3.09 9.33
CA GLY A 75 -1.65 -4.03 9.18
C GLY A 75 -0.27 -3.44 9.51
N GLY A 76 -0.18 -2.11 9.65
CA GLY A 76 1.01 -1.41 10.13
C GLY A 76 2.25 -1.58 9.23
N MET A 77 3.43 -1.52 9.86
CA MET A 77 4.73 -1.59 9.17
C MET A 77 4.99 -2.91 8.43
N PRO A 78 4.62 -4.11 8.94
CA PRO A 78 4.86 -5.36 8.23
C PRO A 78 4.24 -5.41 6.83
N LEU A 79 3.01 -4.92 6.71
CA LEU A 79 2.31 -4.86 5.42
C LEU A 79 2.97 -3.85 4.48
N LEU A 80 3.40 -2.70 5.00
CA LEU A 80 4.12 -1.69 4.22
C LEU A 80 5.45 -2.22 3.69
N ILE A 81 6.24 -2.90 4.54
CA ILE A 81 7.50 -3.55 4.15
C ILE A 81 7.23 -4.54 3.02
N LEU A 82 6.22 -5.41 3.18
CA LEU A 82 5.88 -6.39 2.17
C LEU A 82 5.56 -5.74 0.83
N ILE A 83 4.69 -4.73 0.81
CA ILE A 83 4.30 -4.02 -0.42
C ILE A 83 5.54 -3.44 -1.13
N ARG A 84 6.46 -2.82 -0.37
CA ARG A 84 7.70 -2.27 -0.92
C ARG A 84 8.62 -3.35 -1.49
N ARG A 85 8.78 -4.48 -0.77
CA ARG A 85 9.60 -5.62 -1.24
C ARG A 85 9.07 -6.22 -2.54
N LEU A 86 7.76 -6.34 -2.66
CA LEU A 86 7.10 -6.87 -3.85
C LEU A 86 7.06 -5.87 -5.01
N GLY A 87 7.46 -4.61 -4.80
CA GLY A 87 7.40 -3.56 -5.82
C GLY A 87 5.99 -3.13 -6.21
N LEU A 88 4.95 -3.54 -5.46
CA LEU A 88 3.54 -3.26 -5.74
C LEU A 88 3.15 -1.84 -5.30
N ARG A 89 3.70 -0.81 -5.95
CA ARG A 89 3.49 0.61 -5.58
C ARG A 89 2.01 1.01 -5.53
N ALA A 90 1.18 0.39 -6.36
CA ALA A 90 -0.27 0.60 -6.35
C ALA A 90 -0.95 0.12 -5.05
N ALA A 91 -0.34 -0.74 -4.26
CA ALA A 91 -0.89 -1.13 -2.96
C ALA A 91 -0.51 -0.17 -1.82
N LEU A 92 0.40 0.79 -2.06
CA LEU A 92 0.80 1.76 -1.05
C LEU A 92 -0.35 2.74 -0.75
N PRO A 93 -0.59 3.07 0.54
CA PRO A 93 -1.68 3.95 0.92
C PRO A 93 -1.44 5.42 0.54
N ALA A 94 -0.21 5.79 0.17
CA ALA A 94 0.21 7.14 -0.17
C ALA A 94 1.48 7.08 -1.04
N PRO A 95 1.94 8.22 -1.60
CA PRO A 95 3.17 8.26 -2.37
C PRO A 95 4.39 7.70 -1.61
N PRO A 96 5.29 6.95 -2.29
CA PRO A 96 6.42 6.26 -1.65
C PRO A 96 7.37 7.15 -0.86
N TRP A 97 7.51 8.43 -1.23
CA TRP A 97 8.39 9.43 -0.60
C TRP A 97 7.78 10.11 0.64
N LEU A 98 6.49 9.89 0.91
CA LEU A 98 5.82 10.39 2.12
C LEU A 98 5.69 9.31 3.18
N LEU A 99 5.84 8.04 2.80
CA LEU A 99 5.78 6.90 3.69
C LEU A 99 7.17 6.59 4.26
N PRO A 100 7.24 6.01 5.47
CA PRO A 100 8.51 5.53 5.99
C PRO A 100 9.09 4.47 5.07
N ASP A 101 10.40 4.54 4.84
CA ASP A 101 11.14 3.55 4.07
C ASP A 101 12.01 2.69 5.00
N PRO A 102 11.48 1.58 5.52
CA PRO A 102 12.25 0.66 6.35
C PRO A 102 13.34 -0.08 5.55
N LEU A 103 13.34 0.03 4.22
CA LEU A 103 14.32 -0.59 3.33
C LEU A 103 15.20 0.47 2.65
N LEU A 104 15.36 1.62 3.31
CA LEU A 104 16.15 2.73 2.80
C LEU A 104 17.57 2.27 2.47
N SER A 105 18.23 1.57 3.39
CA SER A 105 19.59 1.05 3.22
C SER A 105 19.74 0.23 1.96
N GLU A 106 18.82 -0.69 1.72
CA GLU A 106 18.79 -1.60 0.58
C GLU A 106 18.47 -0.84 -0.72
N THR A 107 17.60 0.16 -0.63
CA THR A 107 17.25 1.03 -1.77
C THR A 107 18.45 1.88 -2.17
N VAL A 108 19.12 2.51 -1.20
CA VAL A 108 20.34 3.31 -1.42
C VAL A 108 21.47 2.43 -1.93
N ALA A 109 21.72 1.26 -1.32
CA ALA A 109 22.75 0.32 -1.77
C ALA A 109 22.53 -0.10 -3.24
N ARG A 110 21.27 -0.34 -3.64
CA ARG A 110 20.93 -0.66 -5.03
C ARG A 110 21.20 0.51 -5.97
N LEU A 111 20.83 1.72 -5.56
CA LEU A 111 21.08 2.94 -6.35
C LEU A 111 22.57 3.22 -6.51
N LEU A 112 23.37 3.02 -5.46
CA LEU A 112 24.82 3.21 -5.49
C LEU A 112 25.54 2.24 -6.44
N ARG A 113 24.96 1.07 -6.74
CA ARG A 113 25.52 0.15 -7.76
C ARG A 113 25.34 0.67 -9.18
N THR A 114 24.39 1.58 -9.40
CA THR A 114 24.02 2.08 -10.72
C THR A 114 24.37 3.56 -10.93
N LEU A 115 24.51 4.33 -9.86
CA LEU A 115 24.72 5.77 -9.91
C LEU A 115 26.20 6.11 -9.65
N PRO A 116 26.82 7.00 -10.44
CA PRO A 116 28.16 7.49 -10.15
C PRO A 116 28.17 8.30 -8.84
N LEU A 117 29.24 8.18 -8.06
CA LEU A 117 29.42 8.88 -6.78
C LEU A 117 29.80 10.35 -6.99
N THR A 118 28.91 11.13 -7.59
CA THR A 118 29.05 12.58 -7.73
C THR A 118 28.57 13.29 -6.46
N ARG A 119 29.07 14.51 -6.23
CA ARG A 119 28.62 15.35 -5.10
C ARG A 119 27.11 15.60 -5.11
N GLU A 120 26.52 15.73 -6.28
CA GLU A 120 25.08 15.93 -6.48
C GLU A 120 24.27 14.69 -6.11
N ASN A 121 24.72 13.51 -6.54
CA ASN A 121 24.08 12.25 -6.18
C ASN A 121 24.16 11.99 -4.67
N LEU A 122 25.31 12.26 -4.05
CA LEU A 122 25.47 12.16 -2.60
C LEU A 122 24.55 13.13 -1.85
N ARG A 123 24.44 14.39 -2.28
CA ARG A 123 23.49 15.36 -1.71
C ARG A 123 22.04 14.88 -1.83
N SER A 124 21.69 14.28 -2.96
CA SER A 124 20.34 13.75 -3.22
C SER A 124 20.05 12.56 -2.31
N LEU A 125 20.99 11.63 -2.15
CA LEU A 125 20.86 10.50 -1.23
C LEU A 125 20.73 10.94 0.23
N MET A 126 21.51 11.95 0.66
CA MET A 126 21.37 12.54 2.00
C MET A 126 19.99 13.21 2.20
N ALA A 127 19.42 13.80 1.15
CA ALA A 127 18.07 14.36 1.21
C ALA A 127 17.02 13.24 1.34
N VAL A 128 17.18 12.14 0.61
CA VAL A 128 16.31 10.96 0.72
C VAL A 128 16.40 10.36 2.13
N ALA A 129 17.59 10.26 2.71
CA ALA A 129 17.78 9.77 4.08
C ALA A 129 17.04 10.63 5.12
N ARG A 130 17.02 11.95 4.95
CA ARG A 130 16.23 12.86 5.81
C ARG A 130 14.72 12.63 5.70
N THR A 131 14.25 12.09 4.59
CA THR A 131 12.82 11.74 4.38
C THR A 131 12.48 10.29 4.73
N ALA A 132 13.45 9.47 5.10
CA ALA A 132 13.27 8.03 5.30
C ALA A 132 12.31 7.66 6.45
N GLY A 133 12.19 8.52 7.46
CA GLY A 133 11.19 8.36 8.52
C GLY A 133 9.74 8.57 8.06
N GLY A 134 9.52 9.00 6.82
CA GLY A 134 8.21 9.38 6.31
C GLY A 134 7.70 10.67 6.96
N ARG A 135 6.50 11.09 6.58
CA ARG A 135 5.82 12.23 7.19
C ARG A 135 4.90 11.76 8.30
N ARG A 136 4.96 12.42 9.46
CA ARG A 136 4.05 12.18 10.60
C ARG A 136 2.57 12.28 10.20
N ARG A 137 2.23 13.21 9.29
CA ARG A 137 0.89 13.40 8.77
C ARG A 137 0.94 13.59 7.25
N ILE A 138 0.12 12.81 6.55
CA ILE A 138 -0.07 12.93 5.10
C ILE A 138 -1.42 13.62 4.85
N PRO A 139 -1.47 14.72 4.08
CA PRO A 139 -2.72 15.38 3.74
C PRO A 139 -3.72 14.45 3.07
N ARG A 140 -5.01 14.62 3.38
CA ARG A 140 -6.08 13.78 2.82
C ARG A 140 -6.13 13.91 1.29
N SER A 141 -5.95 15.11 0.75
CA SER A 141 -5.93 15.36 -0.70
C SER A 141 -4.90 14.49 -1.42
N VAL A 142 -3.65 14.53 -0.96
CA VAL A 142 -2.53 13.73 -1.52
C VAL A 142 -2.79 12.23 -1.43
N ARG A 143 -3.39 11.78 -0.32
CA ARG A 143 -3.71 10.36 -0.12
C ARG A 143 -4.82 9.88 -1.07
N LEU A 144 -5.83 10.71 -1.31
CA LEU A 144 -6.96 10.36 -2.18
C LEU A 144 -6.60 10.47 -3.66
N SER A 145 -5.71 11.39 -4.03
CA SER A 145 -5.23 11.56 -5.40
C SER A 145 -4.19 10.51 -5.83
N TRP A 146 -3.73 9.66 -4.91
CA TRP A 146 -2.76 8.62 -5.22
C TRP A 146 -3.40 7.51 -6.08
N PRO A 147 -2.91 7.27 -7.32
CA PRO A 147 -3.49 6.31 -8.26
C PRO A 147 -3.43 4.89 -7.73
#